data_AF-A0A6L2JZJ2-F1
#
_entry.id   AF-A0A6L2JZJ2-F1
#
_cell.length_a   1.000
_cell.length_b   1.000
_cell.length_c   1.000
_cell.angle_alpha   90.00
_cell.angle_beta   90.00
_cell.angle_gamma   90.00
#
_symmetry.space_group_name_H-M   'P 1'
#
loop_
_entity.id
_entity.type
_entity.pdbx_description
1 polymer ?
#
loop_
_entity_poly.entity_id
_entity_poly.type
_entity_poly.pdbx_seq_one_letter_code
_entity_poly.pdbx_strand_id
1 'polypeptide(L)'
;MPPKRVSTSTAPAMTQATIRKLIYDGIATALEALAATMVNTDNSNRNLGSRVTPVAKRGNNKEFISCQPFYFNAMKGAVGLIRWFERTESVFSRSKCAEEDKVTFATGTLTNDALSWWNAYA
;
A
#
# COMPACT_ATOMS: atom_id res chain seq x y z
N MET A 1 19.03 -41.48 -44.75
CA MET A 1 18.55 -40.11 -44.44
C MET A 1 17.72 -40.18 -43.15
N PRO A 2 17.96 -39.35 -42.13
CA PRO A 2 17.13 -39.38 -40.93
C PRO A 2 15.89 -38.47 -41.10
N PRO A 3 14.76 -38.78 -40.44
CA PRO A 3 13.57 -37.94 -40.50
C PRO A 3 13.71 -36.75 -39.54
N LYS A 4 13.43 -35.54 -40.04
CA LYS A 4 13.38 -34.31 -39.23
C LYS A 4 12.19 -34.36 -38.27
N ARG A 5 12.44 -34.27 -36.95
CA ARG A 5 11.40 -33.94 -35.97
C ARG A 5 10.98 -32.49 -36.16
N VAL A 6 9.70 -32.26 -36.44
CA VAL A 6 9.06 -30.96 -36.27
C VAL A 6 8.65 -30.85 -34.81
N SER A 7 9.33 -29.98 -34.06
CA SER A 7 8.95 -29.62 -32.69
C SER A 7 8.16 -28.32 -32.75
N THR A 8 6.84 -28.41 -32.83
CA THR A 8 5.96 -27.26 -32.61
C THR A 8 5.86 -27.04 -31.09
N SER A 9 6.69 -26.14 -30.57
CA SER A 9 6.54 -25.61 -29.21
C SER A 9 5.57 -24.44 -29.27
N THR A 10 4.28 -24.71 -29.06
CA THR A 10 3.29 -23.66 -28.83
C THR A 10 3.45 -23.15 -27.41
N ALA A 11 4.20 -22.07 -27.24
CA ALA A 11 4.23 -21.33 -25.98
C ALA A 11 2.84 -20.71 -25.71
N PRO A 12 2.31 -20.75 -24.49
CA PRO A 12 1.03 -20.12 -24.18
C PRO A 12 1.15 -18.61 -24.40
N ALA A 13 0.31 -18.04 -25.27
CA ALA A 13 0.21 -16.60 -25.41
C ALA A 13 -0.29 -16.03 -24.08
N MET A 14 0.59 -15.32 -23.35
CA MET A 14 0.18 -14.59 -22.15
C MET A 14 -0.85 -13.54 -22.54
N THR A 15 -2.11 -13.78 -22.17
CA THR A 15 -3.21 -12.87 -22.48
C THR A 15 -3.16 -11.63 -21.58
N GLN A 16 -3.73 -10.52 -22.05
CA GLN A 16 -3.82 -9.29 -21.24
C GLN A 16 -4.59 -9.51 -19.93
N ALA A 17 -5.56 -10.42 -19.91
CA ALA A 17 -6.28 -10.80 -18.69
C ALA A 17 -5.35 -11.50 -17.68
N THR A 18 -4.46 -12.38 -18.16
CA THR A 18 -3.44 -13.05 -17.32
C THR A 18 -2.49 -12.03 -16.70
N ILE A 19 -2.02 -11.04 -17.48
CA ILE A 19 -1.13 -9.98 -16.99
C ILE A 19 -1.82 -9.15 -15.90
N ARG A 20 -3.06 -8.71 -16.14
CA ARG A 20 -3.83 -7.95 -15.15
C ARG A 20 -4.00 -8.75 -13.85
N LYS A 21 -4.36 -10.04 -13.97
CA LYS A 21 -4.53 -10.92 -12.83
C LYS A 21 -3.25 -11.04 -12.00
N LEU A 22 -2.10 -11.24 -12.65
CA LEU A 22 -0.80 -11.30 -11.96
C LEU A 22 -0.46 -10.00 -11.22
N ILE A 23 -0.81 -8.84 -11.79
CA ILE A 23 -0.61 -7.54 -11.12
C ILE A 23 -1.50 -7.43 -9.88
N TYR A 24 -2.79 -7.76 -9.99
CA TYR A 24 -3.72 -7.74 -8.86
C TYR A 24 -3.30 -8.70 -7.75
N ASP A 25 -2.98 -9.95 -8.11
CA ASP A 25 -2.56 -10.99 -7.16
C ASP A 25 -1.25 -10.58 -6.46
N GLY A 26 -0.32 -9.95 -7.19
CA GLY A 26 0.93 -9.42 -6.63
C GLY A 26 0.72 -8.28 -5.64
N ILE A 27 -0.17 -7.34 -5.95
CA ILE A 27 -0.51 -6.22 -5.05
C ILE A 27 -1.22 -6.74 -3.79
N ALA A 28 -2.18 -7.67 -3.94
CA ALA A 28 -2.90 -8.27 -2.83
C ALA A 28 -1.94 -9.04 -1.89
N THR A 29 -1.03 -9.83 -2.47
CA THR A 29 -0.05 -10.61 -1.70
C THR A 29 0.92 -9.70 -0.93
N ALA A 30 1.38 -8.60 -1.53
CA ALA A 30 2.27 -7.65 -0.87
C ALA A 30 1.56 -6.92 0.30
N LEU A 31 0.27 -6.59 0.13
CA LEU A 31 -0.52 -5.95 1.18
C LEU A 31 -0.74 -6.88 2.38
N GLU A 32 -1.07 -8.16 2.12
CA GLU A 32 -1.20 -9.18 3.16
C GLU A 32 0.13 -9.44 3.88
N ALA A 33 1.25 -9.46 3.16
CA ALA A 33 2.58 -9.61 3.75
C ALA A 33 2.91 -8.43 4.68
N LEU A 34 2.57 -7.20 4.30
CA LEU A 34 2.75 -6.03 5.18
C LEU A 34 1.88 -6.14 6.44
N ALA A 35 0.62 -6.55 6.31
CA ALA A 35 -0.29 -6.75 7.44
C ALA A 35 0.22 -7.84 8.41
N ALA A 36 0.71 -8.96 7.89
CA ALA A 36 1.27 -10.05 8.70
C ALA A 36 2.55 -9.65 9.44
N THR A 37 3.36 -8.75 8.86
CA THR A 37 4.59 -8.26 9.48
C THR A 37 4.29 -7.37 10.70
N MET A 38 3.15 -6.66 10.70
CA MET A 38 2.70 -5.86 11.85
C MET A 38 2.30 -6.73 13.05
N VAL A 39 1.67 -7.89 12.84
CA VAL A 39 1.24 -8.80 13.92
C VAL A 39 2.42 -9.44 14.67
N ASN A 40 3.58 -9.61 14.03
CA ASN A 40 4.73 -10.27 14.64
C ASN A 40 5.57 -9.35 15.57
N THR A 41 5.22 -8.05 15.66
CA THR A 41 5.96 -7.07 16.49
C THR A 41 5.32 -6.86 17.87
N ASP A 42 4.16 -7.47 18.14
CA ASP A 42 3.36 -7.23 19.35
C ASP A 42 3.66 -8.19 20.53
N ASN A 43 4.92 -8.57 20.71
CA ASN A 43 5.37 -9.32 21.89
C ASN A 43 6.06 -8.46 22.96
N SER A 44 5.60 -7.22 23.18
CA SER A 44 5.97 -6.48 24.39
C SER A 44 4.94 -6.69 25.50
N ASN A 45 5.18 -7.76 26.28
CA ASN A 45 4.68 -7.97 27.64
C ASN A 45 4.73 -6.68 28.47
N ARG A 46 3.57 -6.06 28.78
CA ARG A 46 3.38 -5.25 30.01
C ARG A 46 1.93 -5.31 30.52
N ASN A 47 1.82 -5.92 31.71
CA ASN A 47 0.75 -5.86 32.71
C ASN A 47 -0.23 -4.67 32.58
N LEU A 48 -1.51 -5.01 32.42
CA LEU A 48 -2.66 -4.11 32.49
C LEU A 48 -2.95 -3.75 33.96
N GLY A 49 -2.21 -2.77 34.47
CA GLY A 49 -2.51 -2.06 35.70
C GLY A 49 -3.08 -0.68 35.38
N SER A 50 -4.33 -0.46 35.79
CA SER A 50 -5.09 0.80 35.70
C SER A 50 -4.22 2.06 35.76
N ARG A 51 -4.11 2.77 34.63
CA ARG A 51 -3.68 4.16 34.59
C ARG A 51 -4.40 4.82 33.46
N VAL A 52 -5.33 5.70 33.83
CA VAL A 52 -5.99 6.74 33.02
C VAL A 52 -5.31 6.86 31.66
N THR A 53 -5.92 6.29 30.64
CA THR A 53 -5.49 6.44 29.25
C THR A 53 -5.43 7.95 29.00
N PRO A 54 -4.25 8.57 28.82
CA PRO A 54 -4.26 9.84 28.11
C PRO A 54 -4.85 9.45 26.77
N VAL A 55 -5.99 10.04 26.38
CA VAL A 55 -6.46 9.96 25.00
C VAL A 55 -5.23 10.25 24.15
N ALA A 56 -4.70 9.19 23.53
CA ALA A 56 -3.52 9.28 22.69
C ALA A 56 -3.86 10.41 21.74
N LYS A 57 -3.04 11.46 21.78
CA LYS A 57 -3.29 12.72 21.09
C LYS A 57 -3.51 12.35 19.63
N ARG A 58 -4.78 12.25 19.22
CA ARG A 58 -5.23 11.86 17.88
C ARG A 58 -4.30 12.54 16.90
N GLY A 59 -3.68 11.77 16.00
CA GLY A 59 -2.68 12.28 15.07
C GLY A 59 -3.24 13.57 14.49
N ASN A 60 -2.65 14.68 14.83
CA ASN A 60 -3.24 15.98 14.55
C ASN A 60 -3.02 16.22 13.07
N ASN A 61 -4.09 16.15 12.27
CA ASN A 61 -4.12 16.45 10.83
C ASN A 61 -3.25 17.68 10.48
N LYS A 62 -3.19 18.68 11.36
CA LYS A 62 -2.31 19.85 11.22
C LYS A 62 -0.81 19.51 11.11
N GLU A 63 -0.29 18.56 11.88
CA GLU A 63 1.10 18.08 11.80
C GLU A 63 1.34 17.25 10.52
N PHE A 64 0.35 16.48 10.08
CA PHE A 64 0.42 15.76 8.80
C PHE A 64 0.50 16.75 7.63
N ILE A 65 -0.41 17.73 7.58
CA ILE A 65 -0.44 18.75 6.52
C ILE A 65 0.81 19.64 6.56
N SER A 66 1.34 19.98 7.75
CA SER A 66 2.55 20.79 7.86
C SER A 66 3.80 20.09 7.32
N CYS A 67 3.80 18.76 7.27
CA CYS A 67 4.88 17.97 6.68
C CYS A 67 4.86 17.95 5.14
N GLN A 68 3.89 18.62 4.51
CA GLN A 68 3.69 18.73 3.07
C GLN A 68 3.49 17.36 2.40
N PRO A 69 2.31 16.75 2.60
CA PRO A 69 2.00 15.47 1.98
C PRO A 69 2.01 15.57 0.46
N PHE A 70 2.36 14.47 -0.18
CA PHE A 70 2.43 14.37 -1.62
C PHE A 70 1.14 13.78 -2.18
N TYR A 71 0.52 14.46 -3.13
CA TYR A 71 -0.73 14.03 -3.73
C TYR A 71 -0.50 13.09 -4.91
N PHE A 72 -1.32 12.05 -4.99
CA PHE A 72 -1.27 11.06 -6.08
C PHE A 72 -2.56 11.08 -6.90
N ASN A 73 -2.41 11.13 -8.22
CA ASN A 73 -3.52 11.25 -9.17
C ASN A 73 -3.63 10.06 -10.13
N ALA A 74 -2.98 8.93 -9.83
CA ALA A 74 -2.91 7.72 -10.67
C ALA A 74 -2.28 7.87 -12.07
N MET A 75 -1.92 9.08 -12.54
CA MET A 75 -1.36 9.28 -13.89
C MET A 75 0.12 8.89 -14.02
N LYS A 76 0.85 8.75 -12.91
CA LYS A 76 2.30 8.54 -12.90
C LYS A 76 2.71 7.05 -12.97
N GLY A 77 1.75 6.14 -13.12
CA GLY A 77 1.98 4.69 -13.20
C GLY A 77 2.67 4.11 -11.96
N ALA A 78 3.26 2.92 -12.10
CA ALA A 78 3.88 2.18 -11.00
C ALA A 78 5.03 2.96 -10.31
N VAL A 79 5.88 3.64 -11.09
CA VAL A 79 6.98 4.47 -10.55
C VAL A 79 6.42 5.63 -9.72
N GLY A 80 5.34 6.25 -10.18
CA GLY A 80 4.65 7.29 -9.43
C GLY A 80 4.04 6.80 -8.12
N LEU A 81 3.48 5.59 -8.15
CA LEU A 81 2.91 4.95 -6.98
C LEU A 81 3.96 4.62 -5.92
N ILE A 82 5.09 4.02 -6.32
CA ILE A 82 6.22 3.72 -5.42
C ILE A 82 6.71 5.01 -4.74
N ARG A 83 6.94 6.08 -5.53
CA ARG A 83 7.36 7.38 -4.99
C ARG A 83 6.34 7.99 -4.04
N TRP A 84 5.05 7.78 -4.27
CA TRP A 84 4.00 8.25 -3.36
C TRP A 84 4.04 7.48 -2.04
N PHE A 85 4.24 6.15 -2.05
CA PHE A 85 4.40 5.35 -0.84
C PHE A 85 5.59 5.82 -0.01
N GLU A 86 6.79 5.88 -0.61
CA GLU A 86 8.01 6.34 0.08
C GLU A 86 7.84 7.71 0.74
N ARG A 87 7.18 8.64 0.04
CA ARG A 87 6.98 10.00 0.54
C ARG A 87 5.93 10.06 1.64
N THR A 88 4.89 9.23 1.55
CA THR A 88 3.83 9.14 2.55
C THR A 88 4.34 8.52 3.84
N GLU A 89 5.17 7.48 3.76
CA GLU A 89 5.86 6.90 4.93
C GLU A 89 6.78 7.92 5.62
N SER A 90 7.55 8.68 4.84
CA SER A 90 8.39 9.76 5.38
C SER A 90 7.56 10.83 6.10
N VAL A 91 6.42 11.22 5.53
CA VAL A 91 5.49 12.18 6.15
C VAL A 91 4.95 11.63 7.46
N PHE A 92 4.50 10.35 7.52
CA PHE A 92 4.02 9.74 8.76
C PHE A 92 5.06 9.70 9.86
N SER A 93 6.31 9.39 9.52
CA SER A 93 7.42 9.41 10.48
C SER A 93 7.64 10.82 11.05
N ARG A 94 7.61 11.85 10.19
CA ARG A 94 7.81 13.25 10.59
C ARG A 94 6.66 13.84 11.39
N SER A 95 5.42 13.51 11.04
CA SER A 95 4.21 13.98 11.73
C SER A 95 3.82 13.13 12.93
N LYS A 96 4.58 12.06 13.23
CA LYS A 96 4.30 11.11 14.31
C LYS A 96 2.84 10.62 14.26
N CYS A 97 2.37 10.30 13.05
CA CYS A 97 1.00 9.81 12.84
C CYS A 97 0.80 8.49 13.59
N ALA A 98 -0.30 8.42 14.34
CA ALA A 98 -0.75 7.19 14.97
C ALA A 98 -1.13 6.16 13.89
N GLU A 99 -0.91 4.87 14.16
CA GLU A 99 -1.08 3.80 13.17
C GLU A 99 -2.52 3.76 12.65
N GLU A 100 -3.49 3.96 13.54
CA GLU A 100 -4.92 3.99 13.25
C GLU A 100 -5.34 5.14 12.31
N ASP A 101 -4.57 6.23 12.26
CA ASP A 101 -4.88 7.41 11.45
C ASP A 101 -4.16 7.40 10.09
N LYS A 102 -3.14 6.54 9.89
CA LYS A 102 -2.31 6.52 8.67
C LYS A 102 -3.13 6.30 7.41
N VAL A 103 -4.02 5.29 7.40
CA VAL A 103 -4.85 5.00 6.22
C VAL A 103 -5.72 6.21 5.87
N THR A 104 -6.40 6.79 6.86
CA THR A 104 -7.25 7.97 6.67
C THR A 104 -6.48 9.18 6.13
N PHE A 105 -5.25 9.39 6.56
CA PHE A 105 -4.41 10.47 6.04
C PHE A 105 -3.85 10.17 4.66
N ALA A 106 -3.40 8.95 4.38
CA ALA A 106 -2.93 8.55 3.06
C ALA A 106 -4.04 8.70 2.01
N THR A 107 -5.25 8.22 2.31
CA THR A 107 -6.40 8.32 1.39
C THR A 107 -6.79 9.77 1.12
N GLY A 108 -6.63 10.66 2.12
CA GLY A 108 -6.79 12.11 1.95
C GLY A 108 -5.79 12.78 0.98
N THR A 109 -4.75 12.07 0.55
CA THR A 109 -3.79 12.55 -0.47
C THR A 109 -4.07 12.01 -1.88
N LEU A 110 -5.05 11.12 -2.04
CA LEU A 110 -5.48 10.62 -3.35
C LEU A 110 -6.34 11.68 -4.05
N THR A 111 -6.17 11.81 -5.36
CA THR A 111 -6.85 12.81 -6.20
C THR A 111 -7.28 12.19 -7.53
N ASN A 112 -8.27 12.81 -8.18
CA ASN A 112 -8.78 12.42 -9.50
C ASN A 112 -9.05 10.90 -9.60
N ASP A 113 -8.49 10.24 -10.61
CA ASP A 113 -8.69 8.82 -10.89
C ASP A 113 -8.28 7.92 -9.73
N ALA A 114 -7.26 8.31 -8.94
CA ALA A 114 -6.84 7.55 -7.76
C ALA A 114 -7.92 7.56 -6.67
N LEU A 115 -8.54 8.73 -6.44
CA LEU A 115 -9.61 8.88 -5.46
C LEU A 115 -10.90 8.19 -5.93
N SER A 116 -11.22 8.32 -7.21
CA SER A 116 -12.36 7.62 -7.83
C SER A 116 -12.22 6.10 -7.72
N TRP A 117 -11.02 5.56 -7.96
CA TRP A 117 -10.75 4.14 -7.79
C TRP A 117 -10.88 3.70 -6.33
N TRP A 118 -10.28 4.45 -5.39
CA TRP A 118 -10.39 4.14 -3.97
C TRP A 118 -11.86 4.07 -3.52
N ASN A 119 -12.68 5.08 -3.86
CA ASN A 119 -14.08 5.11 -3.46
C ASN A 119 -14.96 4.02 -4.11
N ALA A 120 -14.52 3.44 -5.21
CA ALA A 120 -15.26 2.39 -5.90
C ALA A 120 -14.95 0.98 -5.37
N TYR A 121 -13.79 0.78 -4.73
CA TYR A 121 -13.27 -0.55 -4.41
C TYR A 121 -12.76 -0.74 -2.98
N ALA A 122 -12.56 0.33 -2.20
CA ALA A 122 -12.18 0.27 -0.79
C ALA A 122 -13.41 0.23 0.13
#